data_AF-A0A5M9HKQ0-F1
#
_entry.id   AF-A0A5M9HKQ0-F1
#
_cell.length_a   1.000
_cell.length_b   1.000
_cell.length_c   1.000
_cell.angle_alpha   90.00
_cell.angle_beta   90.00
_cell.angle_gamma   90.00
#
_symmetry.space_group_name_H-M   'P 1'
#
loop_
_entity.id
_entity.type
_entity.pdbx_description
1 polymer ?
#
loop_
_entity_poly.entity_id
_entity_poly.type
_entity_poly.pdbx_seq_one_letter_code
_entity_poly.pdbx_strand_id
1 'polypeptide(L)'
;MKALSESQQRSFRSTVYVIEEKLRDMEATVTYAKANQQPGELLTLEYDLNEDEFQSFQNTAAEIRKVLRDIVKTYGLEGESVSLKHLLTTKASFIWEDVTGAPFDRLKGHGEIDESLRKRYENLFKQLEILTDKLI
;
A
#
# COMPACT_ATOMS: atom_id res chain seq x y z
N MET A 1 33.86 14.30 -5.34
CA MET A 1 32.93 13.49 -4.51
C MET A 1 33.13 13.87 -3.06
N LYS A 2 32.09 14.32 -2.34
CA LYS A 2 32.15 14.41 -0.88
C LYS A 2 31.77 13.04 -0.33
N ALA A 3 32.68 12.41 0.40
CA ALA A 3 32.37 11.18 1.12
C ALA A 3 31.37 11.52 2.24
N LEU A 4 30.16 10.96 2.15
CA LEU A 4 29.20 10.99 3.24
C LEU A 4 29.71 10.10 4.38
N SER A 5 29.43 10.49 5.62
CA SER A 5 29.53 9.56 6.76
C SER A 5 28.49 8.44 6.62
N GLU A 6 28.72 7.29 7.27
CA GLU A 6 27.74 6.18 7.28
C GLU A 6 26.35 6.62 7.77
N SER A 7 26.30 7.48 8.80
CA SER A 7 25.04 8.01 9.32
C SER A 7 24.28 8.80 8.25
N GLN A 8 24.99 9.63 7.49
CA GLN A 8 24.40 10.38 6.39
C GLN A 8 23.97 9.43 5.27
N GLN A 9 24.79 8.46 4.87
CA GLN A 9 24.44 7.48 3.84
C GLN A 9 23.16 6.71 4.20
N ARG A 10 23.05 6.24 5.45
CA ARG A 10 21.84 5.59 5.95
C ARG A 10 20.63 6.50 5.88
N SER A 11 20.76 7.74 6.35
CA SER A 11 19.66 8.72 6.29
C SER A 11 19.21 9.02 4.86
N PHE A 12 20.15 9.28 3.94
CA PHE A 12 19.83 9.51 2.52
C PHE A 12 19.16 8.29 1.89
N ARG A 13 19.67 7.09 2.17
CA ARG A 13 19.08 5.85 1.66
C ARG A 13 17.64 5.67 2.15
N SER A 14 17.38 5.81 3.45
CA SER A 14 16.03 5.70 4.00
C SER A 14 15.07 6.71 3.38
N THR A 15 15.50 7.97 3.21
CA THR A 15 14.65 9.00 2.60
C THR A 15 14.36 8.71 1.14
N VAL A 16 15.38 8.36 0.34
CA VAL A 16 15.20 7.99 -1.08
C VAL A 16 14.28 6.80 -1.23
N TYR A 17 14.47 5.77 -0.40
CA TYR A 17 13.65 4.56 -0.40
C TYR A 17 12.17 4.88 -0.14
N VAL A 18 11.87 5.66 0.91
CA VAL A 18 10.49 6.02 1.25
C VAL A 18 9.82 6.84 0.14
N ILE A 19 10.54 7.79 -0.46
CA ILE A 19 9.99 8.59 -1.57
C ILE A 19 9.72 7.70 -2.78
N GLU A 20 10.64 6.79 -3.13
CA GLU A 20 10.47 5.88 -4.26
C GLU A 20 9.29 4.91 -4.04
N GLU A 21 9.15 4.36 -2.84
CA GLU A 21 8.04 3.49 -2.46
C GLU A 21 6.70 4.22 -2.59
N LYS A 22 6.58 5.42 -2.01
CA LYS A 22 5.34 6.22 -2.09
C LYS A 22 5.00 6.63 -3.52
N LEU A 23 6.00 6.99 -4.33
CA LEU A 23 5.76 7.32 -5.73
C LEU A 23 5.21 6.12 -6.50
N ARG A 24 5.80 4.92 -6.30
CA ARG A 24 5.31 3.69 -6.93
C ARG A 24 3.89 3.34 -6.49
N ASP A 25 3.57 3.49 -5.21
CA ASP A 25 2.21 3.27 -4.69
C ASP A 25 1.20 4.23 -5.34
N MET A 26 1.55 5.51 -5.46
CA MET A 26 0.70 6.51 -6.13
C MET A 26 0.47 6.16 -7.61
N GLU A 27 1.54 5.83 -8.34
CA GLU A 27 1.44 5.45 -9.74
C GLU A 27 0.62 4.17 -9.96
N ALA A 28 0.78 3.17 -9.10
CA ALA A 28 -0.03 1.96 -9.11
C ALA A 28 -1.51 2.28 -8.86
N THR A 29 -1.81 3.15 -7.88
CA THR A 29 -3.17 3.56 -7.54
C THR A 29 -3.85 4.29 -8.70
N VAL A 30 -3.18 5.28 -9.29
CA VAL A 30 -3.72 6.03 -10.45
C VAL A 30 -3.95 5.10 -11.64
N THR A 31 -3.00 4.20 -11.91
CA THR A 31 -3.12 3.23 -13.01
C THR A 31 -4.29 2.28 -12.78
N TYR A 32 -4.45 1.79 -11.55
CA TYR A 32 -5.57 0.93 -11.16
C TYR A 32 -6.91 1.66 -11.33
N ALA A 33 -7.03 2.88 -10.82
CA ALA A 33 -8.25 3.69 -10.91
C ALA A 33 -8.64 4.01 -12.35
N LYS A 34 -7.66 4.37 -13.20
CA LYS A 34 -7.90 4.67 -14.62
C LYS A 34 -8.40 3.43 -15.37
N ALA A 35 -7.87 2.24 -15.04
CA ALA A 35 -8.24 0.98 -15.69
C ALA A 35 -9.52 0.35 -15.11
N ASN A 36 -9.87 0.61 -13.85
CA ASN A 36 -10.95 -0.03 -13.13
C ASN A 36 -11.87 1.01 -12.48
N GLN A 37 -12.90 1.42 -13.22
CA GLN A 37 -13.92 2.36 -12.73
C GLN A 37 -15.15 1.65 -12.12
N GLN A 38 -15.03 0.36 -11.82
CA GLN A 38 -16.11 -0.39 -11.18
C GLN A 38 -16.24 0.02 -9.71
N PRO A 39 -17.46 0.20 -9.18
CA PRO A 39 -17.67 0.46 -7.76
C PRO A 39 -17.17 -0.73 -6.94
N GLY A 40 -16.54 -0.45 -5.80
CA GLY A 40 -16.18 -1.49 -4.84
C GLY A 40 -17.36 -1.81 -3.92
N GLU A 41 -17.22 -2.89 -3.14
CA GLU A 41 -18.28 -3.38 -2.26
C GLU A 41 -18.60 -2.44 -1.09
N LEU A 42 -17.58 -1.75 -0.58
CA LEU A 42 -17.70 -0.78 0.54
C LEU A 42 -17.08 0.59 0.20
N LEU A 43 -16.09 0.61 -0.69
CA LEU A 43 -15.37 1.81 -1.10
C LEU A 43 -15.27 1.85 -2.62
N THR A 44 -15.69 2.96 -3.20
CA THR A 44 -15.52 3.24 -4.63
C THR A 44 -14.41 4.27 -4.78
N LEU A 45 -13.40 3.91 -5.58
CA LEU A 45 -12.36 4.85 -5.99
C LEU A 45 -12.84 5.52 -7.28
N GLU A 46 -13.23 6.79 -7.18
CA GLU A 46 -13.58 7.59 -8.33
C GLU A 46 -12.30 8.05 -9.05
N TYR A 47 -12.25 7.89 -10.37
CA TYR A 47 -11.20 8.47 -11.19
C TYR A 47 -11.64 9.87 -11.61
N ASP A 48 -11.22 10.88 -10.85
CA ASP A 48 -11.62 12.28 -10.99
C ASP A 48 -10.55 13.14 -11.70
N LEU A 49 -9.44 12.54 -12.14
CA LEU A 49 -8.41 13.23 -12.92
C LEU A 49 -8.84 13.40 -14.37
N ASN A 50 -8.81 14.65 -14.86
CA ASN A 50 -8.85 14.88 -16.30
C ASN A 50 -7.50 14.54 -16.97
N GLU A 51 -7.45 14.60 -18.29
CA GLU A 51 -6.24 14.19 -19.03
C GLU A 51 -5.04 15.13 -18.79
N ASP A 52 -5.28 16.44 -18.62
CA ASP A 52 -4.21 17.41 -18.30
C ASP A 52 -3.63 17.17 -16.90
N GLU A 53 -4.49 16.86 -15.92
CA GLU A 53 -4.09 16.51 -14.55
C GLU A 53 -3.32 15.20 -14.51
N PHE A 54 -3.79 14.19 -15.25
CA PHE A 54 -3.10 12.90 -15.39
C PHE A 54 -1.72 13.08 -16.03
N GLN A 55 -1.61 13.85 -17.11
CA GLN A 55 -0.34 14.13 -17.77
C GLN A 55 0.60 14.93 -16.87
N SER A 56 0.07 15.91 -16.12
CA SER A 56 0.82 16.68 -15.13
C SER A 56 1.37 15.78 -14.01
N PHE A 57 0.57 14.85 -13.50
CA PHE A 57 1.01 13.84 -12.54
C PHE A 57 2.15 12.99 -13.10
N GLN A 58 2.01 12.46 -14.33
CA GLN A 58 3.06 11.65 -14.96
C GLN A 58 4.36 12.42 -15.17
N ASN A 59 4.28 13.68 -15.60
CA ASN A 59 5.45 14.54 -15.78
C ASN A 59 6.16 14.79 -14.43
N THR A 60 5.39 15.12 -13.40
CA THR A 60 5.91 15.34 -12.04
C THR A 60 6.56 14.07 -11.49
N ALA A 61 5.94 12.91 -11.66
CA ALA A 61 6.52 11.62 -11.26
C ALA A 61 7.85 11.34 -11.97
N ALA A 62 7.93 11.62 -13.28
CA ALA A 62 9.16 11.47 -14.04
C ALA A 62 10.28 12.40 -13.56
N GLU A 63 9.95 13.65 -13.20
CA GLU A 63 10.89 14.61 -12.61
C GLU A 63 11.40 14.15 -11.24
N ILE A 64 10.50 13.67 -10.35
CA ILE A 64 10.89 13.11 -9.06
C ILE A 64 11.87 11.95 -9.25
N ARG A 65 11.58 11.00 -10.14
CA ARG A 65 12.49 9.88 -10.45
C ARG A 65 13.84 10.35 -10.96
N LYS A 66 13.87 11.42 -11.75
CA LYS A 66 15.13 12.01 -12.22
C LYS A 66 15.95 12.54 -11.03
N VAL A 67 15.34 13.30 -10.12
CA VAL A 67 16.00 13.79 -8.91
C VAL A 67 16.50 12.65 -8.03
N LEU A 68 15.70 11.61 -7.81
CA LEU A 68 16.13 10.43 -7.03
C LEU A 68 17.34 9.74 -7.66
N ARG A 69 17.34 9.54 -8.99
CA ARG A 69 18.51 8.98 -9.71
C ARG A 69 19.75 9.84 -9.55
N ASP A 70 19.61 11.17 -9.58
CA ASP A 70 20.73 12.08 -9.41
C ASP A 70 21.29 12.03 -7.98
N ILE A 71 20.42 11.91 -6.95
CA ILE A 71 20.84 11.69 -5.56
C ILE A 71 21.61 10.37 -5.43
N VAL A 72 21.06 9.27 -5.93
CA VAL A 72 21.68 7.93 -5.89
C VAL A 72 23.06 7.95 -6.52
N LYS A 73 23.20 8.55 -7.72
CA LYS A 73 24.48 8.68 -8.42
C LYS A 73 25.47 9.60 -7.69
N THR A 74 25.00 10.75 -7.21
CA THR A 74 25.86 11.76 -6.56
C THR A 74 26.51 11.22 -5.29
N TYR A 75 25.77 10.40 -4.53
CA TYR A 75 26.21 9.88 -3.24
C TYR A 75 26.64 8.41 -3.27
N GLY A 76 26.64 7.76 -4.45
CA GLY A 76 27.04 6.37 -4.60
C GLY A 76 26.18 5.40 -3.80
N LEU A 77 24.87 5.66 -3.74
CA LEU A 77 23.93 4.76 -3.06
C LEU A 77 23.72 3.51 -3.94
N GLU A 78 23.66 2.34 -3.31
CA GLU A 78 23.33 1.10 -3.99
C GLU A 78 21.82 0.93 -4.04
N GLY A 79 21.31 0.52 -5.21
CA GLY A 79 19.91 0.12 -5.36
C GLY A 79 19.66 -1.22 -4.70
N GLU A 80 18.47 -1.39 -4.11
CA GLU A 80 18.04 -2.64 -3.50
C GLU A 80 16.96 -3.28 -4.36
N SER A 81 16.98 -4.61 -4.45
CA SER A 81 15.92 -5.38 -5.13
C SER A 81 14.98 -5.93 -4.08
N VAL A 82 13.70 -5.59 -4.19
CA VAL A 82 12.64 -6.12 -3.32
C VAL A 82 11.84 -7.16 -4.09
N SER A 83 11.59 -8.31 -3.45
CA SER A 83 10.77 -9.37 -4.03
C SER A 83 9.29 -8.96 -4.03
N LEU A 84 8.66 -8.99 -5.21
CA LEU A 84 7.22 -8.78 -5.33
C LEU A 84 6.43 -9.79 -4.48
N LYS A 85 6.86 -11.06 -4.48
CA LYS A 85 6.22 -12.10 -3.65
C LYS A 85 6.27 -11.70 -2.18
N HIS A 86 7.42 -11.23 -1.70
CA HIS A 86 7.56 -10.79 -0.32
C HIS A 86 6.64 -9.60 0.00
N LEU A 87 6.55 -8.60 -0.89
CA LEU A 87 5.64 -7.47 -0.70
C LEU A 87 4.17 -7.90 -0.65
N LEU A 88 3.76 -8.81 -1.51
CA LEU A 88 2.38 -9.34 -1.53
C LEU A 88 2.08 -10.14 -0.27
N THR A 89 2.98 -11.04 0.15
CA THR A 89 2.85 -11.79 1.40
C THR A 89 2.75 -10.84 2.60
N THR A 90 3.60 -9.82 2.68
CA THR A 90 3.55 -8.82 3.77
C THR A 90 2.21 -8.08 3.81
N LYS A 91 1.70 -7.64 2.65
CA LYS A 91 0.37 -6.98 2.57
C LYS A 91 -0.76 -7.95 2.96
N ALA A 92 -0.69 -9.21 2.54
CA ALA A 92 -1.65 -10.23 2.92
C ALA A 92 -1.63 -10.52 4.42
N SER A 93 -0.46 -10.52 5.06
CA SER A 93 -0.34 -10.67 6.51
C SER A 93 -1.02 -9.53 7.28
N PHE A 94 -0.92 -8.28 6.82
CA PHE A 94 -1.66 -7.17 7.44
C PHE A 94 -3.18 -7.34 7.32
N ILE A 95 -3.68 -7.77 6.14
CA ILE A 95 -5.11 -8.08 5.98
C ILE A 95 -5.53 -9.20 6.94
N TRP A 96 -4.70 -10.23 7.08
CA TRP A 96 -4.96 -11.35 7.98
C TRP A 96 -5.02 -10.89 9.45
N GLU A 97 -4.09 -10.03 9.87
CA GLU A 97 -4.10 -9.43 11.21
C GLU A 97 -5.37 -8.60 11.47
N ASP A 98 -5.81 -7.81 10.49
CA ASP A 98 -7.03 -7.02 10.59
C ASP A 98 -8.29 -7.91 10.68
N VAL A 99 -8.37 -8.96 9.87
CA VAL A 99 -9.51 -9.90 9.84
C VAL A 99 -9.59 -10.70 11.14
N THR A 100 -8.49 -11.28 11.59
CA THR A 100 -8.44 -12.06 12.84
C THR A 100 -8.56 -11.17 14.08
N GLY A 101 -8.13 -9.91 13.96
CA GLY A 101 -8.30 -8.85 14.96
C GLY A 101 -9.72 -8.28 15.06
N ALA A 102 -10.67 -8.72 14.25
CA ALA A 102 -12.05 -8.25 14.28
C ALA A 102 -13.07 -9.30 14.78
N PRO A 103 -12.89 -9.94 15.96
CA PRO A 103 -13.92 -10.81 16.50
C PRO A 103 -15.15 -10.00 16.91
N PHE A 104 -16.33 -10.62 16.83
CA PHE A 104 -17.61 -10.00 17.18
C PHE A 104 -17.60 -9.39 18.60
N ASP A 105 -16.89 -10.02 19.53
CA ASP A 105 -16.73 -9.56 20.92
C ASP A 105 -15.97 -8.23 21.07
N ARG A 106 -15.33 -7.71 20.03
CA ARG A 106 -14.77 -6.34 20.03
C ARG A 106 -15.81 -5.27 19.68
N LEU A 107 -16.99 -5.64 19.20
CA LEU A 107 -18.12 -4.73 18.92
C LEU A 107 -18.93 -4.36 20.19
N LYS A 108 -18.34 -4.51 21.39
CA LYS A 108 -19.01 -4.26 22.67
C LYS A 108 -19.53 -2.82 22.75
N GLY A 109 -20.84 -2.67 22.94
CA GLY A 109 -21.51 -1.37 23.12
C GLY A 109 -22.92 -1.27 22.52
N HIS A 110 -23.36 -2.24 21.70
CA HIS A 110 -24.60 -2.14 20.91
C HIS A 110 -25.81 -2.94 21.45
N GLY A 111 -26.07 -2.89 22.77
CA GLY A 111 -27.29 -3.48 23.35
C GLY A 111 -27.36 -5.01 23.33
N GLU A 112 -28.57 -5.58 23.41
CA GLU A 112 -28.79 -7.03 23.31
C GLU A 112 -28.31 -7.54 21.94
N ILE A 113 -27.38 -8.49 21.99
CA ILE A 113 -26.78 -9.10 20.80
C ILE A 113 -27.71 -10.20 20.31
N ASP A 114 -28.20 -10.06 19.07
CA ASP A 114 -28.85 -11.13 18.35
C ASP A 114 -27.83 -12.24 18.03
N GLU A 115 -28.01 -13.41 18.64
CA GLU A 115 -27.13 -14.58 18.46
C GLU A 115 -27.07 -15.05 16.99
N SER A 116 -28.12 -14.81 16.21
CA SER A 116 -28.13 -15.12 14.78
C SER A 116 -27.22 -14.16 13.98
N LEU A 117 -27.16 -12.89 14.39
CA LEU A 117 -26.27 -11.89 13.82
C LEU A 117 -24.81 -12.21 14.15
N ARG A 118 -24.51 -12.58 15.41
CA ARG A 118 -23.18 -13.05 15.83
C ARG A 118 -22.70 -14.20 14.95
N LYS A 119 -23.50 -15.27 14.83
CA LYS A 119 -23.15 -16.44 14.00
C LYS A 119 -22.91 -16.09 12.55
N ARG A 120 -23.73 -15.20 11.96
CA ARG A 120 -23.54 -14.76 10.57
C ARG A 120 -22.24 -13.98 10.41
N TYR A 121 -21.95 -13.07 11.32
CA TYR A 121 -20.71 -12.30 11.32
C TYR A 121 -19.48 -13.20 11.43
N GLU A 122 -19.44 -14.08 12.43
CA GLU A 122 -18.32 -14.99 12.67
C GLU A 122 -18.08 -15.91 11.47
N ASN A 123 -19.14 -16.40 10.83
CA ASN A 123 -19.02 -17.20 9.61
C ASN A 123 -18.42 -16.41 8.43
N LEU A 124 -18.82 -15.15 8.22
CA LEU A 124 -18.28 -14.32 7.14
C LEU A 124 -16.80 -13.98 7.37
N PHE A 125 -16.43 -13.58 8.59
CA PHE A 125 -15.04 -13.26 8.93
C PHE A 125 -14.14 -14.50 8.89
N LYS A 126 -14.65 -15.68 9.27
CA LYS A 126 -13.94 -16.95 9.08
C LYS A 126 -13.72 -17.29 7.60
N GLN A 127 -14.66 -16.97 6.72
CA GLN A 127 -14.45 -17.14 5.27
C GLN A 127 -13.37 -16.18 4.76
N LEU A 128 -13.35 -14.93 5.23
CA LEU A 128 -12.30 -13.96 4.89
C LEU A 128 -10.92 -14.42 5.38
N GLU A 129 -10.83 -14.98 6.58
CA GLU A 129 -9.60 -15.57 7.13
C GLU A 129 -9.06 -16.67 6.19
N ILE A 130 -9.90 -17.66 5.84
CA ILE A 130 -9.54 -18.77 4.93
C ILE A 130 -9.10 -18.27 3.54
N LEU A 131 -9.73 -17.21 3.03
CA LEU A 131 -9.35 -16.65 1.73
C LEU A 131 -8.03 -15.88 1.82
N THR A 132 -7.80 -15.15 2.91
CA THR A 132 -6.58 -14.39 3.13
C THR A 132 -5.37 -15.30 3.33
N ASP A 133 -5.53 -16.44 4.00
CA ASP A 133 -4.49 -17.47 4.14
C ASP A 133 -3.96 -17.98 2.79
N LYS A 134 -4.79 -17.98 1.73
CA LYS A 134 -4.37 -18.41 0.39
C LYS A 134 -3.50 -17.38 -0.33
N LEU A 135 -3.45 -16.14 0.16
CA LEU A 135 -2.61 -15.06 -0.38
C LEU A 135 -1.20 -15.04 0.23
N ILE A 136 -0.99 -15.77 1.34
CA ILE A 136 0.27 -15.87 2.10
C ILE A 136 1.10 -17.05 1.59
#